data_AF-A0A1W6AIK3-F1
#
_entry.id   AF-A0A1W6AIK3-F1
#
_cell.length_a   1.000
_cell.length_b   1.000
_cell.length_c   1.000
_cell.angle_alpha   90.00
_cell.angle_beta   90.00
_cell.angle_gamma   90.00
#
_symmetry.space_group_name_H-M   'P 1'
#
loop_
_entity.id
_entity.type
_entity.pdbx_description
1 polymer ?
#
loop_
_entity_poly.entity_id
_entity_poly.type
_entity_poly.pdbx_seq_one_letter_code
_entity_poly.pdbx_strand_id
1 'polypeptide(L)'
;MRVRAIIGSFAIASVLLVGCKPTLGASSPKVKEASGSERVEQVLEFPSSKYPETGAHIKEAIAKGKTDICTINRKGAADRRKQSLANVPTKKGYDRDEYPLAMCKEGGGGADIKYIKPSDNRGAGSYIGNKVEKLPDGARFKIVVK
;
A
#
# COMPACT_ATOMS: atom_id res chain seq x y z
N MET A 1 82.57 -13.20 13.42
CA MET A 1 83.67 -12.21 13.51
C MET A 1 83.19 -10.96 12.78
N ARG A 2 82.58 -9.98 13.45
CA ARG A 2 83.17 -8.74 13.98
C ARG A 2 84.21 -8.10 13.05
N VAL A 3 83.79 -7.07 12.29
CA VAL A 3 84.51 -5.79 12.22
C VAL A 3 83.46 -4.66 12.14
N ARG A 4 83.57 -3.71 13.07
CA ARG A 4 82.89 -2.40 13.11
C ARG A 4 83.94 -1.35 12.73
N ALA A 5 83.55 -0.28 12.04
CA ALA A 5 84.13 1.09 12.07
C ALA A 5 83.82 1.82 10.74
N ILE A 6 83.62 3.13 10.59
CA ILE A 6 83.59 4.32 11.44
C ILE A 6 82.91 5.44 10.61
N ILE A 7 81.97 6.15 11.25
CA ILE A 7 81.68 7.59 11.26
C ILE A 7 82.13 8.47 10.06
N GLY A 8 81.16 9.21 9.50
CA GLY A 8 81.39 10.45 8.77
C GLY A 8 80.12 11.32 8.75
N SER A 9 80.05 12.29 9.65
CA SER A 9 78.98 13.30 9.73
C SER A 9 78.99 14.21 8.51
N PHE A 10 77.82 14.44 7.89
CA PHE A 10 77.45 15.77 7.40
C PHE A 10 75.94 15.94 7.53
N ALA A 11 75.56 16.94 8.32
CA ALA A 11 74.20 17.43 8.45
C ALA A 11 73.67 17.93 7.11
N ILE A 12 72.36 17.95 6.92
CA ILE A 12 71.58 19.15 6.57
C ILE A 12 70.07 18.85 6.73
N ALA A 13 69.48 19.65 7.62
CA ALA A 13 68.14 20.23 7.62
C ALA A 13 66.93 19.41 7.11
N SER A 14 66.12 19.00 8.09
CA SER A 14 64.74 19.47 8.29
C SER A 14 63.94 19.88 7.05
N VAL A 15 62.96 19.06 6.66
CA VAL A 15 61.62 19.56 6.27
C VAL A 15 60.56 18.65 6.88
N LEU A 16 59.64 19.31 7.57
CA LEU A 16 58.46 18.79 8.25
C LEU A 16 57.47 18.17 7.25
N LEU A 17 56.84 17.06 7.63
CA LEU A 17 55.43 17.04 8.03
C LEU A 17 54.96 15.60 8.23
N VAL A 18 54.60 15.33 9.48
CA VAL A 18 53.86 14.17 9.96
C VAL A 18 52.52 14.09 9.24
N GLY A 19 52.18 12.92 8.71
CA GLY A 19 50.86 12.65 8.12
C GLY A 19 50.56 11.16 8.11
N CYS A 20 49.88 10.72 9.16
CA CYS A 20 49.46 9.35 9.46
C CYS A 20 48.51 8.78 8.38
N LYS A 21 48.73 7.52 7.94
CA LYS A 21 47.66 6.71 7.31
C LYS A 21 46.87 6.01 8.42
N PRO A 22 45.53 6.04 8.37
CA PRO A 22 44.87 4.74 8.29
C PRO A 22 43.63 4.72 7.39
N THR A 23 43.40 3.54 6.84
CA THR A 23 42.19 3.05 6.19
C THR A 23 40.97 3.12 7.11
N LEU A 24 39.93 3.83 6.67
CA LEU A 24 38.53 3.73 7.13
C LEU A 24 37.70 3.89 5.85
N GLY A 25 36.91 2.91 5.43
CA GLY A 25 35.67 2.53 6.10
C GLY A 25 34.53 2.99 5.20
N ALA A 26 33.78 2.02 4.67
CA ALA A 26 32.70 2.23 3.71
C ALA A 26 31.72 3.34 4.14
N SER A 27 31.42 4.24 3.21
CA SER A 27 30.11 4.90 3.18
C SER A 27 29.74 5.17 1.73
N SER A 28 29.01 4.21 1.14
CA SER A 28 28.20 4.49 -0.05
C SER A 28 27.28 5.67 0.28
N PRO A 29 27.08 6.64 -0.63
CA PRO A 29 26.10 7.67 -0.40
C PRO A 29 24.74 6.99 -0.37
N LYS A 30 24.12 6.99 0.82
CA LYS A 30 22.74 6.58 1.01
C LYS A 30 21.89 7.58 0.24
N VAL A 31 21.62 7.27 -1.03
CA VAL A 31 20.60 7.93 -1.82
C VAL A 31 19.33 7.86 -0.99
N LYS A 32 18.84 9.02 -0.55
CA LYS A 32 17.49 9.13 0.01
C LYS A 32 16.55 8.77 -1.11
N GLU A 33 16.11 7.52 -1.11
CA GLU A 33 15.05 7.03 -1.98
C GLU A 33 13.82 7.89 -1.72
N ALA A 34 13.47 8.69 -2.72
CA ALA A 34 12.28 9.52 -2.69
C ALA A 34 11.07 8.58 -2.63
N SER A 35 10.39 8.61 -1.48
CA SER A 35 8.96 8.38 -1.24
C SER A 35 8.20 7.66 -2.37
N GLY A 36 7.89 6.38 -2.14
CA GLY A 36 7.32 5.45 -3.10
C GLY A 36 6.10 5.96 -3.87
N SER A 37 6.15 5.73 -5.19
CA SER A 37 4.97 5.71 -6.05
C SER A 37 3.88 4.85 -5.41
N GLU A 38 2.67 5.40 -5.28
CA GLU A 38 1.45 4.70 -4.87
C GLU A 38 1.13 3.54 -5.83
N ARG A 39 1.80 2.40 -5.66
CA ARG A 39 1.67 1.27 -6.59
C ARG A 39 0.30 0.60 -6.39
N VAL A 40 -0.43 0.42 -7.48
CA VAL A 40 -1.58 -0.49 -7.56
C VAL A 40 -1.05 -1.84 -8.00
N GLU A 41 -1.23 -2.90 -7.21
CA GLU A 41 -0.73 -4.24 -7.58
C GLU A 41 -1.69 -5.00 -8.50
N GLN A 42 -2.99 -4.66 -8.50
CA GLN A 42 -3.98 -5.35 -9.31
C GLN A 42 -5.10 -4.42 -9.80
N VAL A 43 -5.54 -4.63 -11.04
CA VAL A 43 -6.82 -4.09 -11.53
C VAL A 43 -7.86 -5.22 -11.48
N LEU A 44 -8.93 -4.99 -10.73
CA LEU A 44 -10.09 -5.87 -10.64
C LEU A 44 -11.15 -5.39 -11.63
N GLU A 45 -11.32 -6.14 -12.70
CA GLU A 45 -12.43 -5.95 -13.64
C GLU A 45 -13.71 -6.53 -13.04
N PHE A 46 -14.63 -5.65 -12.64
CA PHE A 46 -15.89 -6.02 -11.99
C PHE A 46 -16.96 -6.29 -13.06
N PRO A 47 -17.56 -7.50 -13.11
CA PRO A 47 -18.45 -7.91 -14.20
C PRO A 47 -19.88 -7.40 -13.96
N SER A 48 -20.19 -6.19 -14.43
CA SER A 48 -21.52 -5.60 -14.24
C SER A 48 -22.62 -6.32 -15.02
N SER A 49 -22.28 -7.10 -16.05
CA SER A 49 -23.23 -8.01 -16.70
C SER A 49 -23.72 -9.14 -15.78
N LYS A 50 -22.92 -9.53 -14.78
CA LYS A 50 -23.24 -10.61 -13.82
C LYS A 50 -23.85 -10.08 -12.52
N TYR A 51 -23.40 -8.91 -12.08
CA TYR A 51 -23.87 -8.24 -10.85
C TYR A 51 -24.27 -6.79 -11.19
N PRO A 52 -25.36 -6.59 -11.94
CA PRO A 52 -25.73 -5.28 -12.48
C PRO A 52 -26.07 -4.25 -11.40
N GLU A 53 -26.71 -4.65 -10.30
CA GLU A 53 -27.09 -3.70 -9.24
C GLU A 53 -25.85 -3.21 -8.48
N THR A 54 -24.95 -4.13 -8.06
CA THR A 54 -23.70 -3.74 -7.40
C THR A 54 -22.76 -3.00 -8.36
N GLY A 55 -22.68 -3.41 -9.62
CA GLY A 55 -21.89 -2.70 -10.63
C GLY A 55 -22.36 -1.25 -10.84
N ALA A 56 -23.67 -1.02 -10.86
CA ALA A 56 -24.24 0.33 -10.92
C ALA A 56 -23.92 1.15 -9.67
N HIS A 57 -24.03 0.56 -8.47
CA HIS A 57 -23.67 1.24 -7.22
C HIS A 57 -22.20 1.67 -7.19
N ILE A 58 -21.27 0.79 -7.59
CA ILE A 58 -19.84 1.12 -7.68
C ILE A 58 -19.60 2.30 -8.63
N LYS A 59 -20.20 2.27 -9.84
CA LYS A 59 -20.08 3.37 -10.82
C LYS A 59 -20.62 4.70 -10.25
N GLU A 60 -21.79 4.67 -9.65
CA GLU A 60 -22.44 5.85 -9.04
C GLU A 60 -21.60 6.42 -7.89
N ALA A 61 -21.10 5.57 -7.00
CA ALA A 61 -20.28 5.99 -5.86
C ALA A 61 -18.96 6.64 -6.33
N ILE A 62 -18.31 6.06 -7.34
CA ILE A 62 -17.10 6.66 -7.95
C ILE A 62 -17.43 8.02 -8.59
N ALA A 63 -18.54 8.12 -9.32
CA ALA A 63 -19.00 9.40 -9.89
C ALA A 63 -19.31 10.47 -8.83
N LYS A 64 -19.73 10.05 -7.62
CA LYS A 64 -19.89 10.92 -6.44
C LYS A 64 -18.57 11.25 -5.73
N GLY A 65 -17.41 10.86 -6.28
CA GLY A 65 -16.10 11.17 -5.76
C GLY A 65 -15.52 10.13 -4.78
N LYS A 66 -16.12 8.92 -4.67
CA LYS A 66 -15.45 7.82 -3.98
C LYS A 66 -14.27 7.32 -4.80
N THR A 67 -13.21 6.90 -4.13
CA THR A 67 -12.03 6.33 -4.79
C THR A 67 -12.35 5.02 -5.50
N ASP A 68 -11.66 4.74 -6.61
CA ASP A 68 -11.66 3.43 -7.26
C ASP A 68 -10.54 2.51 -6.77
N ILE A 69 -9.71 2.99 -5.82
CA ILE A 69 -8.65 2.23 -5.18
C ILE A 69 -9.10 1.72 -3.82
N CYS A 70 -8.85 0.42 -3.58
CA CYS A 70 -9.01 -0.22 -2.29
C CYS A 70 -7.63 -0.59 -1.73
N THR A 71 -7.26 -0.02 -0.59
CA THR A 71 -6.13 -0.51 0.20
C THR A 71 -6.63 -1.57 1.18
N ILE A 72 -6.23 -2.83 0.98
CA ILE A 72 -6.76 -3.96 1.74
C ILE A 72 -6.40 -3.83 3.22
N ASN A 73 -7.40 -3.89 4.09
CA ASN A 73 -7.26 -4.00 5.53
C ASN A 73 -8.43 -4.80 6.08
N ARG A 74 -8.26 -6.13 6.13
CA ARG A 74 -9.34 -7.07 6.49
C ARG A 74 -9.70 -6.97 7.97
N LYS A 75 -8.71 -6.76 8.85
CA LYS A 75 -8.93 -6.68 10.31
C LYS A 75 -9.92 -5.59 10.72
N GLY A 76 -9.93 -4.44 10.03
CA GLY A 76 -10.83 -3.32 10.34
C GLY A 76 -12.23 -3.41 9.72
N ALA A 77 -12.56 -4.49 9.00
CA ALA A 77 -13.79 -4.54 8.21
C ALA A 77 -15.08 -4.53 9.05
N ALA A 78 -15.07 -5.17 10.23
CA ALA A 78 -16.23 -5.16 11.13
C ALA A 78 -16.54 -3.76 11.65
N ASP A 79 -15.52 -3.01 12.06
CA ASP A 79 -15.68 -1.64 12.57
C ASP A 79 -16.13 -0.68 11.47
N ARG A 80 -15.58 -0.81 10.26
CA ARG A 80 -16.04 -0.03 9.11
C ARG A 80 -17.50 -0.29 8.79
N ARG A 81 -17.94 -1.55 8.80
CA ARG A 81 -19.37 -1.89 8.65
C ARG A 81 -20.25 -1.25 9.70
N LYS A 82 -19.80 -1.25 10.95
CA LYS A 82 -20.53 -0.59 12.03
C LYS A 82 -20.67 0.91 11.76
N GLN A 83 -19.60 1.56 11.30
CA GLN A 83 -19.57 3.00 11.02
C GLN A 83 -20.42 3.38 9.81
N SER A 84 -20.28 2.67 8.69
CA SER A 84 -20.98 2.94 7.43
C SER A 84 -22.49 2.71 7.57
N LEU A 85 -22.89 1.70 8.35
CA LEU A 85 -24.29 1.26 8.46
C LEU A 85 -25.03 1.80 9.69
N ALA A 86 -24.39 2.63 10.53
CA ALA A 86 -24.90 3.04 11.84
C ALA A 86 -26.34 3.60 11.82
N ASN A 87 -26.69 4.35 10.77
CA ASN A 87 -28.00 5.00 10.63
C ASN A 87 -28.77 4.56 9.37
N VAL A 88 -28.40 3.42 8.80
CA VAL A 88 -29.08 2.86 7.62
C VAL A 88 -29.91 1.67 8.09
N PRO A 89 -31.25 1.76 8.16
CA PRO A 89 -32.07 0.65 8.62
C PRO A 89 -31.93 -0.58 7.71
N THR A 90 -32.25 -1.76 8.21
CA THR A 90 -32.36 -2.94 7.34
C THR A 90 -33.64 -2.83 6.50
N LYS A 91 -33.63 -3.43 5.30
CA LYS A 91 -34.79 -3.49 4.41
C LYS A 91 -35.05 -4.93 4.02
N LYS A 92 -36.24 -5.46 4.35
CA LYS A 92 -36.60 -6.85 4.04
C LYS A 92 -36.42 -7.13 2.54
N GLY A 93 -35.68 -8.19 2.22
CA GLY A 93 -35.40 -8.61 0.84
C GLY A 93 -34.24 -7.88 0.17
N TYR A 94 -33.45 -7.10 0.90
CA TYR A 94 -32.27 -6.39 0.41
C TYR A 94 -31.10 -6.51 1.38
N ASP A 95 -29.90 -6.54 0.83
CA ASP A 95 -28.67 -6.28 1.59
C ASP A 95 -28.31 -4.79 1.47
N ARG A 96 -27.52 -4.26 2.42
CA ARG A 96 -26.94 -2.91 2.36
C ARG A 96 -25.54 -3.03 1.79
N ASP A 97 -25.37 -2.68 0.52
CA ASP A 97 -24.05 -2.65 -0.11
C ASP A 97 -23.32 -1.36 0.27
N GLU A 98 -21.99 -1.44 0.36
CA GLU A 98 -21.12 -0.38 0.86
C GLU A 98 -20.02 -0.08 -0.15
N TYR A 99 -19.90 1.19 -0.57
CA TYR A 99 -18.77 1.62 -1.39
C TYR A 99 -18.14 2.94 -0.88
N PRO A 100 -16.84 2.97 -0.51
CA PRO A 100 -15.86 1.90 -0.63
C PRO A 100 -16.12 0.71 0.31
N LEU A 101 -15.66 -0.48 -0.09
CA LEU A 101 -15.92 -1.74 0.60
C LEU A 101 -15.34 -1.72 2.03
N ALA A 102 -16.01 -2.37 2.98
CA ALA A 102 -15.55 -2.44 4.36
C ALA A 102 -14.16 -3.09 4.53
N MET A 103 -13.72 -3.95 3.60
CA MET A 103 -12.37 -4.53 3.63
C MET A 103 -11.26 -3.57 3.18
N CYS A 104 -11.62 -2.39 2.66
CA CYS A 104 -10.71 -1.33 2.24
C CYS A 104 -10.49 -0.35 3.38
N LYS A 105 -9.29 0.23 3.51
CA LYS A 105 -9.02 1.31 4.47
C LYS A 105 -9.94 2.52 4.24
N GLU A 106 -10.33 2.73 2.99
CA GLU A 106 -11.14 3.83 2.49
C GLU A 106 -12.65 3.65 2.74
N GLY A 107 -13.07 2.47 3.21
CA GLY A 107 -14.45 2.22 3.62
C GLY A 107 -14.78 2.80 4.99
N GLY A 108 -15.96 2.46 5.51
CA GLY A 108 -16.42 2.90 6.82
C GLY A 108 -17.21 4.20 6.76
N GLY A 109 -16.95 5.11 7.71
CA GLY A 109 -17.67 6.38 7.80
C GLY A 109 -17.67 7.14 6.47
N GLY A 110 -18.87 7.46 5.98
CA GLY A 110 -19.06 8.17 4.72
C GLY A 110 -19.06 7.30 3.46
N ALA A 111 -19.01 5.97 3.55
CA ALA A 111 -19.30 5.09 2.40
C ALA A 111 -20.69 5.38 1.80
N ASP A 112 -20.80 5.33 0.47
CA ASP A 112 -22.08 5.36 -0.23
C ASP A 112 -22.79 4.01 0.02
N ILE A 113 -24.07 4.07 0.37
CA ILE A 113 -24.86 2.90 0.74
C ILE A 113 -26.05 2.76 -0.19
N LYS A 114 -26.24 1.56 -0.74
CA LYS A 114 -27.40 1.23 -1.58
C LYS A 114 -28.02 -0.10 -1.16
N TYR A 115 -29.34 -0.18 -1.20
CA TYR A 115 -30.04 -1.45 -1.02
C TYR A 115 -29.99 -2.26 -2.31
N ILE A 116 -29.42 -3.46 -2.24
CA ILE A 116 -29.20 -4.33 -3.41
C ILE A 116 -29.83 -5.70 -3.16
N LYS A 117 -30.34 -6.35 -4.21
CA LYS A 117 -30.85 -7.72 -4.11
C LYS A 117 -29.77 -8.67 -3.55
N PRO A 118 -30.09 -9.51 -2.54
CA PRO A 118 -29.09 -10.35 -1.89
C PRO A 118 -28.32 -11.28 -2.83
N SER A 119 -28.96 -11.79 -3.89
CA SER A 119 -28.29 -12.64 -4.89
C SER A 119 -27.21 -11.89 -5.67
N ASP A 120 -27.48 -10.64 -6.05
CA ASP A 120 -26.52 -9.76 -6.74
C ASP A 120 -25.38 -9.40 -5.80
N ASN A 121 -25.71 -8.83 -4.62
CA ASN A 121 -24.73 -8.31 -3.67
C ASN A 121 -23.78 -9.38 -3.11
N ARG A 122 -24.31 -10.54 -2.70
CA ARG A 122 -23.49 -11.62 -2.13
C ARG A 122 -22.61 -12.26 -3.20
N GLY A 123 -23.15 -12.41 -4.40
CA GLY A 123 -22.40 -12.89 -5.56
C GLY A 123 -21.23 -11.95 -5.90
N ALA A 124 -21.50 -10.63 -5.91
CA ALA A 124 -20.48 -9.61 -6.10
C ALA A 124 -19.40 -9.64 -5.00
N GLY A 125 -19.82 -9.75 -3.73
CA GLY A 125 -18.91 -9.87 -2.59
C GLY A 125 -17.99 -11.09 -2.69
N SER A 126 -18.54 -12.27 -3.03
CA SER A 126 -17.75 -13.48 -3.26
C SER A 126 -16.80 -13.32 -4.45
N TYR A 127 -17.24 -12.70 -5.55
CA TYR A 127 -16.38 -12.44 -6.71
C TYR A 127 -15.19 -11.56 -6.35
N ILE A 128 -15.42 -10.43 -5.68
CA ILE A 128 -14.36 -9.52 -5.26
C ILE A 128 -13.41 -10.22 -4.29
N GLY A 129 -13.96 -10.89 -3.27
CA GLY A 129 -13.18 -11.61 -2.26
C GLY A 129 -12.23 -12.64 -2.88
N ASN A 130 -12.72 -13.48 -3.80
CA ASN A 130 -11.91 -14.47 -4.51
C ASN A 130 -10.85 -13.81 -5.40
N LYS A 131 -11.17 -12.68 -6.06
CA LYS A 131 -10.22 -11.99 -6.94
C LYS A 131 -9.04 -11.37 -6.21
N VAL A 132 -9.18 -11.06 -4.93
CA VAL A 132 -8.13 -10.41 -4.12
C VAL A 132 -7.65 -11.29 -2.96
N GLU A 133 -8.04 -12.57 -2.92
CA GLU A 133 -7.74 -13.48 -1.81
C GLU A 133 -6.22 -13.60 -1.55
N LYS A 134 -5.41 -13.59 -2.62
CA LYS A 134 -3.96 -13.76 -2.58
C LYS A 134 -3.21 -12.45 -2.31
N LEU A 135 -3.91 -11.31 -2.29
CA LEU A 135 -3.30 -10.02 -1.98
C LEU A 135 -3.19 -9.86 -0.46
N PRO A 136 -1.99 -9.53 0.08
CA PRO A 136 -1.81 -9.32 1.51
C PRO A 136 -2.55 -8.05 1.99
N ASP A 137 -2.79 -7.94 3.29
CA ASP A 137 -3.22 -6.66 3.87
C ASP A 137 -2.14 -5.59 3.59
N GLY A 138 -2.58 -4.39 3.20
CA GLY A 138 -1.72 -3.30 2.73
C GLY A 138 -1.63 -3.19 1.21
N ALA A 139 -1.91 -4.26 0.47
CA ALA A 139 -2.00 -4.25 -0.98
C ALA A 139 -3.12 -3.32 -1.46
N ARG A 140 -2.91 -2.65 -2.61
CA ARG A 140 -3.83 -1.77 -3.31
C ARG A 140 -4.30 -2.40 -4.60
N PHE A 141 -5.62 -2.51 -4.76
CA PHE A 141 -6.22 -2.85 -6.05
C PHE A 141 -7.16 -1.76 -6.54
N LYS A 142 -7.22 -1.56 -7.86
CA LYS A 142 -8.16 -0.66 -8.54
C LYS A 142 -9.37 -1.44 -9.01
N ILE A 143 -10.58 -0.94 -8.80
CA ILE A 143 -11.81 -1.52 -9.33
C ILE A 143 -12.17 -0.79 -10.63
N VAL A 144 -12.42 -1.55 -11.70
CA VAL A 144 -12.93 -1.04 -12.97
C VAL A 144 -14.18 -1.83 -13.33
N VAL A 145 -15.32 -1.15 -13.43
CA VAL A 145 -16.58 -1.81 -13.77
C VAL A 145 -16.69 -2.01 -15.28
N LYS A 146 -16.81 -3.27 -15.72
CA LYS A 146 -16.95 -3.69 -17.11
C LYS A 146 -18.39 -4.09 -17.42
#